data_AF-A0A813KS62-F1
#
_entry.id   AF-A0A813KS62-F1
#
_cell.length_a   1.000
_cell.length_b   1.000
_cell.length_c   1.000
_cell.angle_alpha   90.00
_cell.angle_beta   90.00
_cell.angle_gamma   90.00
#
_symmetry.space_group_name_H-M   'P 1'
#
loop_
_entity.id
_entity.type
_entity.pdbx_description
1 polymer ?
#
loop_
_entity_poly.entity_id
_entity_poly.type
_entity_poly.pdbx_seq_one_letter_code
_entity_poly.pdbx_strand_id
1 'polypeptide(L)'
;SCGQRRLQLSLEGLLSMRVWAVVGDPLQAEEVVDHLMDCGKTVYSVSASGAEFASTAELDSNPNLPKTEVLAFINQDPACVRAALGDAVRLGVHGIVLHPDASSFGPEVVAECRAAGLGVYVTDILSEVRPGSGIAVAPLD
;
A
#
# COMPACT_ATOMS: atom_id res chain seq x y z
N SER A 1 -9.59 13.41 -28.27
CA SER A 1 -8.93 12.61 -27.22
C SER A 1 -9.94 12.35 -26.13
N CYS A 2 -10.47 11.14 -26.02
CA CYS A 2 -11.48 10.82 -24.99
C CYS A 2 -10.78 10.85 -23.63
N GLY A 3 -11.07 11.85 -22.81
CA GLY A 3 -10.50 11.99 -21.47
C GLY A 3 -11.03 10.89 -20.57
N GLN A 4 -10.25 9.84 -20.35
CA GLN A 4 -10.48 8.94 -19.23
C GLN A 4 -10.40 9.78 -17.95
N ARG A 5 -11.55 10.04 -17.32
CA ARG A 5 -11.60 10.53 -15.94
C ARG A 5 -11.00 9.43 -15.07
N ARG A 6 -9.70 9.55 -14.79
CA ARG A 6 -9.01 8.72 -13.81
C ARG A 6 -9.69 9.01 -12.47
N LEU A 7 -10.43 8.05 -11.92
CA LEU A 7 -10.98 8.15 -10.58
C LEU A 7 -9.79 8.36 -9.64
N GLN A 8 -9.66 9.56 -9.09
CA GLN A 8 -8.65 9.83 -8.07
C GLN A 8 -9.21 9.28 -6.75
N LEU A 9 -8.71 8.11 -6.37
CA LEU A 9 -9.03 7.50 -5.09
C LEU A 9 -8.56 8.44 -3.98
N SER A 10 -9.42 8.86 -3.05
CA SER A 10 -9.03 9.71 -1.92
C SER A 10 -8.11 8.95 -0.96
N LEU A 11 -7.41 9.68 -0.07
CA LEU A 11 -6.62 9.06 1.00
C LEU A 11 -7.50 8.13 1.85
N GLU A 12 -8.62 8.62 2.36
CA GLU A 12 -9.58 7.82 3.15
C GLU A 12 -10.06 6.57 2.39
N GLY A 13 -10.34 6.71 1.09
CA GLY A 13 -10.69 5.60 0.23
C GLY A 13 -9.57 4.55 0.16
N LEU A 14 -8.30 4.96 0.06
CA LEU A 14 -7.16 4.05 0.07
C LEU A 14 -6.99 3.38 1.43
N LEU A 15 -7.04 4.16 2.52
CA LEU A 15 -6.89 3.66 3.89
C LEU A 15 -7.99 2.65 4.27
N SER A 16 -9.14 2.71 3.61
CA SER A 16 -10.26 1.80 3.83
C SER A 16 -10.11 0.41 3.21
N MET A 17 -9.20 0.24 2.25
CA MET A 17 -8.96 -1.04 1.56
C MET A 17 -8.65 -2.15 2.56
N ARG A 18 -8.97 -3.40 2.23
CA ARG A 18 -8.93 -4.51 3.17
C ARG A 18 -7.62 -5.28 3.11
N VAL A 19 -7.01 -5.38 1.94
CA VAL A 19 -5.83 -6.22 1.71
C VAL A 19 -4.60 -5.35 1.44
N TRP A 20 -3.64 -5.41 2.34
CA TRP A 20 -2.42 -4.60 2.34
C TRP A 20 -1.21 -5.50 2.23
N ALA A 21 -0.20 -5.07 1.48
CA ALA A 21 1.14 -5.60 1.59
C ALA A 21 2.06 -4.52 2.16
N VAL A 22 2.73 -4.84 3.27
CA VAL A 22 3.64 -3.96 3.99
C VAL A 22 5.06 -4.36 3.62
N VAL A 23 5.75 -3.47 2.91
CA VAL A 23 7.12 -3.62 2.43
C VAL A 23 8.07 -2.93 3.39
N GLY A 24 8.91 -3.70 4.06
CA GLY A 24 9.96 -3.14 4.90
C GLY A 24 10.71 -4.16 5.75
N ASP A 25 11.68 -3.68 6.51
CA ASP A 25 12.39 -4.51 7.50
C ASP A 25 11.38 -5.06 8.52
N PRO A 26 11.35 -6.38 8.81
CA PRO A 26 10.32 -6.97 9.67
C PRO A 26 10.25 -6.34 11.06
N LEU A 27 11.38 -5.95 11.65
CA LEU A 27 11.39 -5.34 12.99
C LEU A 27 10.82 -3.93 12.98
N GLN A 28 11.03 -3.18 11.89
CA GLN A 28 10.47 -1.83 11.75
C GLN A 28 9.02 -1.85 11.30
N ALA A 29 8.63 -2.86 10.50
CA ALA A 29 7.29 -3.00 9.97
C ALA A 29 6.31 -3.64 10.97
N GLU A 30 6.81 -4.33 12.01
CA GLU A 30 6.01 -5.06 13.01
C GLU A 30 4.87 -4.21 13.57
N GLU A 31 5.17 -3.01 14.07
CA GLU A 31 4.16 -2.11 14.66
C GLU A 31 3.06 -1.72 13.66
N VAL A 32 3.43 -1.47 12.40
CA VAL A 32 2.46 -1.11 11.36
C VAL A 32 1.63 -2.32 10.94
N VAL A 33 2.25 -3.50 10.83
CA VAL A 33 1.55 -4.75 10.50
C VAL A 33 0.51 -5.06 11.58
N ASP A 34 0.92 -5.06 12.84
CA ASP A 34 0.03 -5.35 13.98
C ASP A 34 -1.13 -4.36 14.04
N HIS A 35 -0.85 -3.05 13.92
CA HIS A 35 -1.88 -2.02 13.93
C HIS A 35 -2.91 -2.20 12.79
N LEU A 36 -2.46 -2.53 11.58
CA LEU A 36 -3.35 -2.79 10.46
C LEU A 36 -4.19 -4.06 10.70
N MET A 37 -3.60 -5.12 11.26
CA MET A 37 -4.32 -6.34 11.62
C MET A 37 -5.37 -6.09 12.72
N ASP A 38 -5.04 -5.29 13.74
CA ASP A 38 -5.96 -4.83 14.80
C ASP A 38 -7.10 -3.98 14.23
N CYS A 39 -6.85 -3.26 13.14
CA CYS A 39 -7.88 -2.54 12.38
C CYS A 39 -8.71 -3.45 11.46
N GLY A 40 -8.51 -4.77 11.51
CA GLY A 40 -9.25 -5.76 10.73
C GLY A 40 -8.81 -5.88 9.26
N LYS A 41 -7.60 -5.44 8.93
CA LYS A 41 -7.02 -5.59 7.59
C LYS A 41 -6.40 -6.98 7.43
N THR A 42 -6.41 -7.50 6.21
CA THR A 42 -5.54 -8.60 5.82
C THR A 42 -4.20 -8.00 5.41
N VAL A 43 -3.12 -8.45 6.05
CA VAL A 43 -1.79 -7.86 5.87
C VAL A 43 -0.80 -8.95 5.45
N TYR A 44 -0.11 -8.69 4.35
CA TYR A 44 1.04 -9.47 3.88
C TYR A 44 2.32 -8.73 4.21
N SER A 45 3.26 -9.36 4.90
CA SER A 45 4.59 -8.78 5.11
C SER A 45 5.50 -9.10 3.94
N VAL A 46 6.26 -8.12 3.47
CA VAL A 46 7.17 -8.26 2.33
C VAL A 46 8.56 -7.75 2.70
N SER A 47 9.55 -8.65 2.65
CA SER A 47 10.96 -8.36 2.91
C SER A 47 11.83 -9.45 2.33
N ALA A 48 13.02 -9.11 1.83
CA ALA A 48 14.00 -10.09 1.37
C ALA A 48 14.42 -11.10 2.46
N SER A 49 14.20 -10.77 3.74
CA SER A 49 14.45 -11.68 4.86
C SER A 49 13.40 -11.53 5.95
N GLY A 50 12.87 -12.65 6.45
CA GLY A 50 12.08 -12.69 7.69
C GLY A 50 10.64 -12.20 7.56
N ALA A 51 10.08 -12.12 6.35
CA ALA A 51 8.68 -11.81 6.09
C ALA A 51 7.95 -12.97 5.39
N GLU A 52 6.63 -12.85 5.20
CA GLU A 52 5.81 -13.84 4.50
C GLU A 52 6.19 -13.98 3.02
N PHE A 53 6.45 -12.86 2.36
CA PHE A 53 6.90 -12.81 0.97
C PHE A 53 8.31 -12.21 0.87
N ALA A 54 9.13 -12.78 -0.01
CA ALA A 54 10.49 -12.30 -0.20
C ALA A 54 10.55 -11.01 -1.04
N SER A 55 9.52 -10.77 -1.86
CA SER A 55 9.44 -9.58 -2.73
C SER A 55 8.00 -9.28 -3.14
N THR A 56 7.77 -8.04 -3.62
CA THR A 56 6.48 -7.65 -4.21
C THR A 56 6.11 -8.49 -5.43
N ALA A 57 7.10 -9.09 -6.08
CA ALA A 57 6.87 -9.93 -7.25
C ALA A 57 6.06 -11.20 -6.93
N GLU A 58 6.09 -11.67 -5.67
CA GLU A 58 5.48 -12.91 -5.22
C GLU A 58 4.01 -12.75 -4.75
N LEU A 59 3.52 -11.51 -4.63
CA LEU A 59 2.20 -11.21 -4.03
C LEU A 59 1.01 -11.81 -4.81
N ASP A 60 1.17 -12.16 -6.09
CA ASP A 60 0.16 -12.85 -6.90
C ASP A 60 0.51 -14.31 -7.22
N SER A 61 1.54 -14.87 -6.57
CA SER A 61 1.99 -16.24 -6.81
C SER A 61 0.97 -17.31 -6.39
N ASN A 62 0.13 -17.02 -5.40
CA ASN A 62 -0.92 -17.92 -4.92
C ASN A 62 -2.32 -17.38 -5.28
N PRO A 63 -3.05 -18.01 -6.21
CA PRO A 63 -4.35 -17.53 -6.65
C PRO A 63 -5.46 -17.69 -5.60
N ASN A 64 -5.20 -18.40 -4.50
CA ASN A 64 -6.16 -18.59 -3.41
C ASN A 64 -6.13 -17.46 -2.37
N LEU A 65 -5.13 -16.58 -2.44
CA LEU A 65 -5.02 -15.43 -1.54
C LEU A 65 -5.83 -14.24 -2.09
N PRO A 66 -6.44 -13.43 -1.21
CA PRO A 66 -6.97 -12.12 -1.58
C PRO A 66 -5.93 -11.29 -2.34
N LYS A 67 -6.37 -10.59 -3.40
CA LYS A 67 -5.49 -9.71 -4.16
C LYS A 67 -5.08 -8.52 -3.32
N THR A 68 -3.80 -8.18 -3.35
CA THR A 68 -3.28 -6.98 -2.69
C THR A 68 -3.90 -5.73 -3.30
N GLU A 69 -4.48 -4.87 -2.46
CA GLU A 69 -5.13 -3.63 -2.87
C GLU A 69 -4.23 -2.41 -2.64
N VAL A 70 -3.37 -2.47 -1.62
CA VAL A 70 -2.47 -1.37 -1.23
C VAL A 70 -1.07 -1.89 -0.96
N LEU A 71 -0.05 -1.18 -1.47
CA LEU A 71 1.34 -1.37 -1.03
C LEU A 71 1.71 -0.26 -0.05
N ALA A 72 2.14 -0.62 1.15
CA ALA A 72 2.69 0.30 2.13
C ALA A 72 4.21 0.13 2.23
N PHE A 73 4.98 1.20 2.10
CA PHE A 73 6.44 1.17 2.28
C PHE A 73 6.82 1.82 3.60
N ILE A 74 7.56 1.08 4.44
CA ILE A 74 7.93 1.49 5.79
C ILE A 74 9.42 1.87 5.82
N ASN A 75 9.72 3.17 5.93
CA ASN A 75 11.09 3.69 5.99
C ASN A 75 12.05 3.11 4.92
N GLN A 76 11.52 2.86 3.72
CA GLN A 76 12.29 2.22 2.66
C GLN A 76 13.12 3.22 1.87
N ASP A 77 14.26 2.75 1.36
CA ASP A 77 15.06 3.49 0.39
C ASP A 77 14.18 3.82 -0.85
N PRO A 78 14.17 5.08 -1.32
CA PRO A 78 13.63 5.47 -2.63
C PRO A 78 13.89 4.47 -3.77
N ALA A 79 15.08 3.87 -3.82
CA ALA A 79 15.43 2.86 -4.82
C ALA A 79 14.56 1.59 -4.73
N CYS A 80 14.24 1.14 -3.51
CA CYS A 80 13.37 -0.01 -3.29
C CYS A 80 11.93 0.29 -3.73
N VAL A 81 11.43 1.49 -3.41
CA VAL A 81 10.09 1.93 -3.85
C VAL A 81 10.01 1.93 -5.38
N ARG A 82 11.04 2.47 -6.05
CA ARG A 82 11.14 2.50 -7.52
C ARG A 82 11.18 1.10 -8.12
N ALA A 83 11.96 0.19 -7.53
CA ALA A 83 12.06 -1.19 -8.01
C ALA A 83 10.70 -1.91 -7.95
N ALA A 84 9.89 -1.61 -6.92
CA ALA A 84 8.56 -2.20 -6.73
C ALA A 84 7.46 -1.56 -7.60
N LEU A 85 7.72 -0.44 -8.30
CA LEU A 85 6.70 0.23 -9.13
C LEU A 85 6.17 -0.65 -10.26
N GLY A 86 7.05 -1.39 -10.92
CA GLY A 86 6.66 -2.30 -11.99
C GLY A 86 5.71 -3.39 -11.48
N ASP A 87 6.00 -3.94 -10.30
CA ASP A 87 5.13 -4.91 -9.63
C ASP A 87 3.81 -4.27 -9.19
N ALA A 88 3.83 -3.07 -8.61
CA ALA A 88 2.60 -2.37 -8.21
C ALA A 88 1.62 -2.22 -9.38
N VAL A 89 2.13 -1.81 -10.56
CA VAL A 89 1.32 -1.68 -11.78
C VAL A 89 0.85 -3.04 -12.29
N ARG A 90 1.73 -4.05 -12.30
CA ARG A 90 1.40 -5.42 -12.74
C ARG A 90 0.32 -6.08 -11.87
N LEU A 91 0.44 -5.92 -10.55
CA LEU A 91 -0.51 -6.42 -9.56
C LEU A 91 -1.84 -5.67 -9.61
N GLY A 92 -1.85 -4.46 -10.19
CA GLY A 92 -3.05 -3.64 -10.33
C GLY A 92 -3.53 -3.07 -9.00
N VAL A 93 -2.61 -2.76 -8.08
CA VAL A 93 -2.95 -2.19 -6.77
C VAL A 93 -3.65 -0.83 -6.94
N HIS A 94 -4.55 -0.50 -6.02
CA HIS A 94 -5.29 0.76 -6.03
C HIS A 94 -4.42 1.95 -5.64
N GLY A 95 -3.37 1.73 -4.84
CA GLY A 95 -2.42 2.77 -4.51
C GLY A 95 -1.23 2.33 -3.66
N ILE A 96 -0.34 3.28 -3.46
CA ILE A 96 0.85 3.19 -2.63
C ILE A 96 0.70 4.16 -1.46
N VAL A 97 1.04 3.67 -0.26
CA VAL A 97 1.22 4.48 0.93
C VAL A 97 2.71 4.50 1.28
N LEU A 98 3.26 5.69 1.47
CA LEU A 98 4.61 5.89 1.96
C LEU A 98 4.53 6.35 3.43
N HIS A 99 5.10 5.55 4.34
CA HIS A 99 5.06 5.77 5.77
C HIS A 99 6.47 5.98 6.33
N PRO A 100 6.68 6.88 7.32
CA PRO A 100 5.67 7.71 7.98
C PRO A 100 5.42 9.07 7.32
N ASP A 101 6.41 9.62 6.62
CA ASP A 101 6.30 10.96 6.05
C ASP A 101 7.13 11.15 4.76
N ALA A 102 6.94 12.31 4.12
CA ALA A 102 7.47 12.58 2.79
C ALA A 102 8.97 12.89 2.80
N SER A 103 9.51 13.28 3.95
CA SER A 103 10.93 13.57 4.09
C SER A 103 11.79 12.31 3.93
N SER A 104 11.22 11.14 4.23
CA SER A 104 11.88 9.83 4.09
C SER A 104 12.05 9.36 2.63
N PHE A 105 11.26 9.88 1.68
CA PHE A 105 11.23 9.35 0.31
C PHE A 105 11.60 10.37 -0.77
N GLY A 106 11.45 11.66 -0.48
CA GLY A 106 11.70 12.75 -1.42
C GLY A 106 10.58 12.93 -2.47
N PRO A 107 10.47 14.13 -3.06
CA PRO A 107 9.38 14.48 -3.97
C PRO A 107 9.42 13.73 -5.31
N GLU A 108 10.60 13.28 -5.75
CA GLU A 108 10.79 12.58 -7.03
C GLU A 108 10.09 11.23 -7.04
N VAL A 109 10.23 10.44 -5.98
CA VAL A 109 9.58 9.12 -5.85
C VAL A 109 8.07 9.26 -5.96
N VAL A 110 7.49 10.23 -5.24
CA VAL A 110 6.04 10.50 -5.28
C VAL A 110 5.58 10.87 -6.70
N ALA A 111 6.36 11.69 -7.41
CA ALA A 111 6.05 12.09 -8.78
C ALA A 111 6.12 10.90 -9.74
N GLU A 112 7.13 10.04 -9.63
CA GLU A 112 7.29 8.83 -10.45
C GLU A 112 6.13 7.84 -10.23
N CYS A 113 5.77 7.58 -8.97
CA CYS A 113 4.65 6.70 -8.63
C CYS A 113 3.33 7.23 -9.22
N ARG A 114 3.09 8.55 -9.18
CA ARG A 114 1.91 9.20 -9.79
C ARG A 114 1.94 9.14 -11.32
N ALA A 115 3.11 9.29 -11.93
CA ALA A 115 3.28 9.16 -13.38
C ALA A 115 2.99 7.74 -13.87
N ALA A 116 3.35 6.71 -13.08
CA ALA A 116 2.96 5.32 -13.31
C ALA A 116 1.44 5.09 -13.17
N GLY A 117 0.72 6.06 -12.61
CA GLY A 117 -0.73 6.04 -12.55
C GLY A 117 -1.36 5.54 -11.28
N LEU A 118 -0.54 5.36 -10.25
CA LEU A 118 -0.97 4.88 -8.95
C LEU A 118 -1.46 6.06 -8.10
N GLY A 119 -2.45 5.81 -7.25
CA GLY A 119 -2.78 6.72 -6.16
C GLY A 119 -1.64 6.66 -5.13
N VAL A 120 -1.01 7.80 -4.81
CA VAL A 120 0.17 7.82 -3.94
C VAL A 120 -0.03 8.83 -2.85
N TYR A 121 0.01 8.33 -1.62
CA TYR A 121 -0.16 9.11 -0.42
C TYR A 121 1.02 8.91 0.49
N VAL A 122 1.46 10.01 1.09
CA VAL A 122 2.47 9.97 2.13
C VAL A 122 1.76 10.29 3.43
N THR A 123 1.80 9.34 4.37
CA THR A 123 1.07 9.48 5.62
C THR A 123 1.59 8.57 6.70
N ASP A 124 1.37 8.97 7.95
CA ASP A 124 1.56 8.12 9.10
C ASP A 124 0.35 7.17 9.22
N ILE A 125 0.61 5.86 9.09
CA ILE A 125 -0.42 4.82 9.06
C ILE A 125 -0.98 4.61 10.47
N LEU A 126 -0.12 4.74 11.49
CA LEU A 126 -0.47 4.47 12.88
C LEU A 126 -1.47 5.51 13.41
N SER A 127 -1.39 6.76 12.94
CA SER A 127 -2.31 7.83 13.33
C SER A 127 -3.56 7.92 12.44
N GLU A 128 -3.46 7.58 11.15
CA GLU A 128 -4.56 7.76 10.21
C GLU A 128 -5.49 6.54 10.06
N VAL A 129 -4.96 5.31 10.14
CA VAL A 129 -5.80 4.11 10.06
C VAL A 129 -6.39 3.86 11.45
N ARG A 130 -7.72 3.87 11.55
CA ARG A 130 -8.42 3.74 12.83
C ARG A 130 -9.20 2.41 12.93
N PRO A 131 -9.15 1.72 14.07
CA PRO A 131 -10.00 0.55 14.30
C PRO A 131 -11.48 0.92 14.19
N GLY A 132 -12.29 0.07 13.57
CA GLY A 132 -13.74 0.24 13.53
C GLY A 132 -14.26 1.34 12.59
N SER A 133 -13.40 2.03 11.83
CA SER A 133 -13.82 2.90 10.72
C SER A 133 -14.17 2.07 9.48
N GLY A 134 -15.00 1.05 9.65
CA GLY A 134 -15.65 0.37 8.53
C GLY A 134 -16.46 1.42 7.76
N ILE A 135 -16.09 1.67 6.51
CA ILE A 135 -16.88 2.52 5.62
C ILE A 135 -18.32 2.00 5.62
N ALA A 136 -19.27 2.94 5.71
CA ALA A 136 -20.68 2.67 5.58
C ALA A 136 -20.93 1.75 4.38
N VAL A 137 -21.55 0.59 4.62
CA VAL A 137 -22.05 -0.26 3.55
C VAL A 137 -23.01 0.61 2.74
N ALA A 138 -22.63 0.99 1.52
CA ALA A 138 -23.56 1.61 0.60
C ALA A 138 -24.73 0.62 0.40
N PRO A 139 -26.00 1.02 0.59
CA PRO A 139 -27.12 0.14 0.32
C PRO A 139 -27.05 -0.27 -1.16
N LEU A 140 -27.14 -1.58 -1.39
CA LEU A 140 -27.35 -2.12 -2.72
C LEU A 140 -28.82 -1.83 -3.08
N ASP A 141 -29.03 -0.82 -3.93
CA ASP A 141 -30.25 -0.73 -4.76
C ASP A 141 -30.07 -1.58 -6.03
#